data_AF-A0ABD0MPN6-F1
#
_entry.id   AF-A0ABD0MPN6-F1
#
_cell.length_a   1.000
_cell.length_b   1.000
_cell.length_c   1.000
_cell.angle_alpha   90.00
_cell.angle_beta   90.00
_cell.angle_gamma   90.00
#
_symmetry.space_group_name_H-M   'P 1'
#
loop_
_entity.id
_entity.type
_entity.pdbx_description
1 polymer ?
#
loop_
_entity_poly.entity_id
_entity_poly.type
_entity_poly.pdbx_seq_one_letter_code
_entity_poly.pdbx_strand_id
1 'polypeptide(L)'
;DADFENSERDMAKTVIGIYVIKPEDAEACDPPLDVGLIVEGVKVLQNLGDVTKACALLLGVIYSLNLSYPSDLKYTFEFFQKVLLGLDAQKLSHKIQVLNNKLVG
;
A
#
# COMPACT_ATOMS: atom_id res chain seq x y z
N ASP A 1 -12.01 -17.76 17.41
CA ASP A 1 -11.19 -16.86 18.24
C ASP A 1 -11.69 -15.44 18.24
N ALA A 2 -11.67 -14.79 19.40
CA ALA A 2 -12.09 -13.39 19.54
C ALA A 2 -11.21 -12.42 18.72
N ASP A 3 -9.94 -12.79 18.48
CA ASP A 3 -8.97 -11.99 17.73
C ASP A 3 -9.27 -11.97 16.22
N PHE A 4 -9.74 -13.09 15.67
CA PHE A 4 -10.18 -13.17 14.28
C PHE A 4 -11.43 -12.31 14.05
N GLU A 5 -12.43 -12.42 14.94
CA GLU A 5 -13.65 -11.61 14.90
C GLU A 5 -13.36 -10.12 15.08
N ASN A 6 -12.36 -9.76 15.88
CA ASN A 6 -11.92 -8.38 15.98
C ASN A 6 -11.27 -7.89 14.68
N SER A 7 -10.39 -8.70 14.09
CA SER A 7 -9.70 -8.37 12.84
C SER A 7 -10.67 -8.19 11.67
N GLU A 8 -11.68 -9.06 11.52
CA GLU A 8 -12.70 -8.92 10.47
C GLU A 8 -13.56 -7.64 10.66
N ARG A 9 -13.86 -7.25 11.91
CA ARG A 9 -14.53 -5.96 12.19
C ARG A 9 -13.66 -4.75 11.86
N ASP A 10 -12.37 -4.82 12.14
CA ASP A 10 -11.42 -3.74 11.83
C ASP A 10 -11.23 -3.62 10.31
N MET A 11 -11.17 -4.75 9.63
CA MET A 11 -11.17 -4.81 8.17
C MET A 11 -12.44 -4.17 7.58
N ALA A 12 -13.63 -4.50 8.11
CA ALA A 12 -14.89 -3.92 7.63
C ALA A 12 -14.97 -2.39 7.77
N LYS A 13 -14.23 -1.79 8.71
CA LYS A 13 -14.16 -0.33 8.92
C LYS A 13 -13.03 0.33 8.13
N THR A 14 -12.17 -0.44 7.48
CA THR A 14 -11.00 0.07 6.76
C THR A 14 -11.41 0.65 5.41
N VAL A 15 -11.13 1.94 5.20
CA VAL A 15 -11.39 2.62 3.91
C VAL A 15 -10.42 2.13 2.83
N ILE A 16 -9.13 2.02 3.16
CA ILE A 16 -8.14 1.45 2.26
C ILE A 16 -6.97 0.88 3.07
N GLY A 17 -6.48 -0.30 2.72
CA GLY A 17 -5.40 -0.92 3.46
C GLY A 17 -4.85 -2.19 2.83
N ILE A 18 -3.74 -2.67 3.41
CA ILE A 18 -3.15 -3.98 3.13
C ILE A 18 -3.48 -4.86 4.33
N TYR A 19 -4.01 -6.06 4.07
CA TYR A 19 -4.18 -7.07 5.10
C TYR A 19 -3.17 -8.19 4.92
N VAL A 20 -2.78 -8.83 6.02
CA VAL A 20 -1.87 -9.97 6.06
C VAL A 20 -2.50 -11.04 6.94
N ILE A 21 -2.75 -12.22 6.36
CA ILE A 21 -3.23 -13.39 7.10
C ILE A 21 -2.03 -14.26 7.39
N LYS A 22 -1.80 -14.57 8.67
CA LYS A 22 -0.73 -15.47 9.10
C LYS A 22 -1.33 -16.73 9.73
N PRO A 23 -0.63 -17.88 9.67
CA PRO A 23 -0.94 -19.02 10.52
C PRO A 23 -0.88 -18.61 12.00
N GLU A 24 -1.68 -19.27 12.84
CA GLU A 24 -1.82 -18.96 14.27
C GLU A 24 -0.49 -19.13 15.04
N ASP A 25 0.30 -20.14 14.65
CA ASP A 25 1.61 -20.45 15.24
C ASP A 25 2.80 -19.89 14.45
N ALA A 26 2.57 -18.90 13.56
CA ALA A 26 3.62 -18.39 12.68
C ALA A 26 4.65 -17.53 13.39
N GLU A 27 5.93 -17.79 13.13
CA GLU A 27 7.03 -16.93 13.55
C GLU A 27 7.11 -15.65 12.70
N ALA A 28 7.94 -14.69 13.15
CA ALA A 28 8.06 -13.39 12.48
C ALA A 28 8.51 -13.50 11.00
N CYS A 29 9.30 -14.52 10.67
CA CYS A 29 9.85 -14.76 9.34
C CYS A 29 9.02 -15.72 8.49
N ASP A 30 7.96 -16.30 9.03
CA ASP A 30 7.15 -17.25 8.27
C ASP A 30 6.35 -16.55 7.17
N PRO A 31 6.18 -17.22 6.01
CA PRO A 31 5.41 -16.66 4.93
C PRO A 31 3.94 -16.49 5.34
N PRO A 32 3.29 -15.38 4.92
CA PRO A 32 1.87 -15.21 5.16
C PRO A 32 1.04 -16.21 4.35
N LEU A 33 -0.12 -16.61 4.87
CA LEU A 33 -1.12 -17.38 4.13
C LEU A 33 -1.72 -16.54 3.00
N ASP A 34 -1.96 -15.26 3.27
CA ASP A 34 -2.46 -14.32 2.28
C ASP A 34 -1.97 -12.90 2.56
N VAL A 35 -1.76 -12.16 1.47
CA VAL A 35 -1.59 -10.70 1.49
C VAL A 35 -2.52 -10.14 0.43
N GLY A 36 -3.31 -9.14 0.81
CA GLY A 36 -4.28 -8.56 -0.10
C GLY A 36 -4.59 -7.11 0.21
N LEU A 37 -5.47 -6.54 -0.60
CA LEU A 37 -5.94 -5.16 -0.46
C LEU A 37 -7.40 -5.14 -0.03
N ILE A 38 -7.72 -4.20 0.85
CA ILE A 38 -9.08 -3.87 1.25
C ILE A 38 -9.42 -2.45 0.84
N VAL A 39 -10.62 -2.24 0.31
CA VAL A 39 -11.19 -0.93 -0.01
C VAL A 39 -12.62 -0.91 0.51
N GLU A 40 -12.96 0.05 1.36
CA GLU A 40 -14.27 0.21 2.00
C GLU A 40 -14.81 -1.08 2.63
N GLY A 41 -13.96 -1.81 3.35
CA GLY A 41 -14.31 -3.09 3.96
C GLY A 41 -14.34 -4.28 3.02
N VAL A 42 -14.08 -4.10 1.72
CA VAL A 42 -14.13 -5.15 0.70
C VAL A 42 -12.72 -5.60 0.30
N LYS A 43 -12.45 -6.90 0.36
CA LYS A 43 -11.19 -7.51 -0.16
C LYS A 43 -11.18 -7.42 -1.69
N VAL A 44 -10.44 -6.47 -2.26
CA VAL A 44 -10.40 -6.20 -3.71
C VAL A 44 -9.29 -6.95 -4.44
N LEU A 45 -8.18 -7.26 -3.76
CA LEU A 45 -7.10 -8.09 -4.27
C LEU A 45 -6.67 -9.07 -3.19
N GLN A 46 -6.32 -10.30 -3.58
CA GLN A 46 -5.94 -11.40 -2.69
C GLN A 46 -4.82 -12.21 -3.34
N ASN A 47 -4.14 -13.05 -2.58
CA ASN A 47 -3.05 -13.92 -2.99
C ASN A 47 -1.87 -13.16 -3.62
N LEU A 48 -1.53 -11.99 -3.10
CA LEU A 48 -0.44 -11.17 -3.63
C LEU A 48 0.94 -11.69 -3.20
N GLY A 49 0.98 -12.59 -2.22
CA GLY A 49 2.18 -13.29 -1.75
C GLY A 49 3.05 -12.47 -0.79
N ASP A 50 3.29 -11.20 -1.10
CA ASP A 50 4.11 -10.33 -0.25
C ASP A 50 3.60 -8.88 -0.17
N VAL A 51 3.95 -8.21 0.93
CA VAL A 51 3.51 -6.84 1.24
C VAL A 51 4.08 -5.83 0.24
N THR A 52 5.23 -6.10 -0.38
CA THR A 52 5.86 -5.19 -1.35
C THR A 52 5.00 -5.09 -2.62
N LYS A 53 4.54 -6.22 -3.14
CA LYS A 53 3.59 -6.25 -4.26
C LYS A 53 2.26 -5.61 -3.90
N ALA A 54 1.75 -5.86 -2.70
CA ALA A 54 0.52 -5.22 -2.21
C ALA A 54 0.67 -3.69 -2.16
N CYS A 55 1.79 -3.16 -1.67
CA CYS A 55 2.09 -1.72 -1.70
C CYS A 55 2.10 -1.15 -3.13
N ALA A 56 2.76 -1.84 -4.07
CA ALA A 56 2.81 -1.42 -5.48
C ALA A 56 1.43 -1.42 -6.15
N LEU A 57 0.59 -2.41 -5.85
CA LEU A 57 -0.77 -2.48 -6.39
C LEU A 57 -1.70 -1.47 -5.73
N LEU A 58 -1.54 -1.22 -4.43
CA LEU A 58 -2.28 -0.20 -3.70
C LEU A 58 -2.06 1.19 -4.30
N LEU A 59 -0.80 1.52 -4.62
CA LEU A 59 -0.41 2.70 -5.39
C LEU A 59 -1.19 2.82 -6.71
N GLY A 60 -1.27 1.72 -7.46
CA GLY A 60 -1.99 1.63 -8.71
C GLY A 60 -3.51 1.78 -8.55
N VAL A 61 -4.10 1.22 -7.50
CA VAL A 61 -5.54 1.33 -7.19
C VAL A 61 -5.91 2.77 -6.84
N ILE A 62 -5.15 3.41 -5.94
CA ILE A 62 -5.40 4.81 -5.56
C ILE A 62 -5.33 5.71 -6.79
N TYR A 63 -4.32 5.47 -7.65
CA TYR A 63 -4.18 6.21 -8.91
C TYR A 63 -5.34 5.97 -9.88
N SER A 64 -5.67 4.70 -10.17
CA SER A 64 -6.67 4.32 -11.18
C SER A 64 -8.07 4.79 -10.82
N LEU A 65 -8.37 4.86 -9.52
CA LEU A 65 -9.65 5.34 -9.00
C LEU A 65 -9.65 6.85 -8.73
N ASN A 66 -8.55 7.56 -9.06
CA ASN A 66 -8.36 8.99 -8.79
C ASN A 66 -8.68 9.37 -7.33
N LEU A 67 -8.38 8.46 -6.40
CA LEU A 67 -8.61 8.69 -4.98
C LEU A 67 -7.59 9.69 -4.46
N SER A 68 -8.01 10.49 -3.47
CA SER A 68 -7.06 11.35 -2.76
C SER A 68 -6.09 10.47 -1.99
N TYR A 69 -4.79 10.64 -2.24
CA TYR A 69 -3.77 9.97 -1.45
C TYR A 69 -3.89 10.38 0.03
N PRO A 70 -3.69 9.44 0.97
CA PRO A 70 -3.64 9.74 2.40
C PRO A 70 -2.67 10.92 2.65
N SER A 71 -3.11 11.92 3.41
CA SER A 71 -2.35 13.16 3.64
C SER A 71 -0.94 12.91 4.17
N ASP A 72 -0.80 11.89 5.02
CA ASP A 72 0.44 11.55 5.70
C ASP A 72 1.48 10.94 4.75
N LEU A 73 1.02 10.41 3.62
CA LEU A 73 1.84 9.77 2.59
C LEU A 73 1.89 10.59 1.29
N LYS A 74 1.28 11.78 1.27
CA LYS A 74 1.14 12.64 0.09
C LYS A 74 2.47 12.82 -0.67
N TYR A 75 3.58 13.04 0.03
CA TYR A 75 4.88 13.25 -0.60
C TYR A 75 5.51 11.96 -1.15
N THR A 76 5.29 10.82 -0.48
CA THR A 76 5.73 9.50 -0.95
C THR A 76 4.99 9.14 -2.23
N PHE A 77 3.68 9.37 -2.25
CA PHE A 77 2.83 9.13 -3.42
C PHE A 77 3.13 10.07 -4.58
N GLU A 78 3.35 11.36 -4.30
CA GLU A 78 3.78 12.34 -5.30
C GLU A 78 5.13 11.94 -5.92
N PHE A 79 6.07 11.41 -5.13
CA PHE A 79 7.33 10.85 -5.64
C PHE A 79 7.05 9.67 -6.56
N PHE A 80 6.24 8.69 -6.15
CA PHE A 80 5.93 7.54 -7.01
C PHE A 80 5.25 7.96 -8.33
N GLN A 81 4.27 8.86 -8.27
CA GLN A 81 3.57 9.31 -9.47
C GLN A 81 4.45 10.12 -10.42
N LYS A 82 5.30 11.03 -9.89
CA LYS A 82 6.09 11.91 -10.73
C LYS A 82 7.43 11.32 -11.15
N VAL A 83 8.06 10.52 -10.29
CA VAL A 83 9.40 9.94 -10.49
C VAL A 83 9.32 8.52 -11.05
N LEU A 84 8.48 7.65 -10.47
CA LEU A 84 8.37 6.26 -10.96
C LEU A 84 7.45 6.14 -12.18
N LEU A 85 6.30 6.81 -12.19
CA LEU A 85 5.31 6.72 -13.28
C LEU A 85 5.48 7.79 -14.37
N GLY A 86 6.42 8.73 -14.20
CA GLY A 86 6.80 9.71 -15.22
C GLY A 86 5.71 10.74 -15.58
N LEU A 87 4.70 10.93 -14.73
CA LEU A 87 3.48 11.66 -15.10
C LEU A 87 3.62 13.18 -15.14
N ASP A 88 4.60 13.78 -14.44
CA ASP A 88 4.92 15.22 -14.55
C ASP A 88 6.30 15.56 -13.97
N ALA A 89 7.37 15.16 -14.66
CA ALA A 89 8.75 15.41 -14.24
C ALA A 89 9.14 16.91 -14.21
N GLN A 90 8.31 17.80 -14.78
CA GLN A 90 8.64 19.23 -14.90
C GLN A 90 8.33 20.05 -13.63
N LYS A 91 7.61 19.49 -12.64
CA LYS A 91 7.28 20.13 -11.34
C LYS A 91 7.63 19.25 -10.14
N LEU A 92 8.86 18.77 -10.06
CA LEU A 92 9.35 18.11 -8.84
C LEU A 92 9.69 19.16 -7.78
N SER A 93 9.17 18.99 -6.57
CA SER A 93 9.59 19.82 -5.43
C SER A 93 11.06 19.54 -5.08
N HIS A 94 11.75 20.50 -4.47
CA HIS A 94 13.18 20.36 -4.10
C HIS A 94 13.43 19.10 -3.24
N LYS A 95 12.50 18.74 -2.36
CA LYS A 95 12.60 17.53 -1.52
C LYS A 95 12.59 16.25 -2.35
N ILE A 96 11.77 16.19 -3.40
CA ILE A 96 11.65 15.05 -4.30
C ILE A 96 12.88 14.93 -5.21
N GLN A 97 13.42 16.06 -5.69
CA GLN A 97 14.67 16.08 -6.46
C GLN A 97 15.85 15.53 -5.64
N VAL A 98 15.97 15.94 -4.38
CA VAL A 98 17.01 15.43 -3.47
C VAL A 98 16.85 13.93 -3.24
N LEU A 99 15.63 13.43 -3.06
CA LEU A 99 15.39 12.00 -2.87
C LEU A 99 15.72 11.18 -4.12
N ASN A 100 15.35 11.65 -5.31
CA ASN A 100 15.66 10.97 -6.58
C ASN A 100 17.18 10.85 -6.80
N ASN A 101 17.90 11.96 -6.62
CA ASN A 101 19.36 11.98 -6.78
C ASN A 101 20.09 11.05 -5.79
N LYS A 102 19.48 10.75 -4.64
CA LYS A 102 20.04 9.80 -3.65
C LYS A 102 19.72 8.35 -3.96
N LEU A 103 18.70 8.07 -4.76
CA LEU A 103 18.29 6.71 -5.14
C LEU A 103 18.91 6.27 -6.47
N VAL A 104 19.19 7.23 -7.35
CA VAL A 104 19.77 7.00 -8.70
C VAL A 104 21.28 7.30 -8.74
N GLY A 105 21.84 7.86 -7.66
CA GLY A 105 23.27 8.15 -7.50
C GLY A 105 24.05 7.00 -6.89
#